data_AF-A0A1J5GUD6-F1
#
_entry.id   AF-A0A1J5GUD6-F1
#
_cell.length_a   1.000
_cell.length_b   1.000
_cell.length_c   1.000
_cell.angle_alpha   90.00
_cell.angle_beta   90.00
_cell.angle_gamma   90.00
#
_symmetry.space_group_name_H-M   'P 1'
#
loop_
_entity.id
_entity.type
_entity.pdbx_description
1 polymer ?
#
loop_
_entity_poly.entity_id
_entity_poly.type
_entity_poly.pdbx_seq_one_letter_code
_entity_poly.pdbx_strand_id
1 'polypeptide(L)'
;MKNKIEAPLDRKEIRDVFDIEFLSRRGVNLAVDDEELKKIKEIIQGFKKRDYYVTLGSLLDHDSREYYKKNKFAYLLSLIDEQLSYK
;
A
#
# COMPACT_ATOMS: atom_id res chain seq x y z
N MET A 1 -9.86 -9.70 18.88
CA MET A 1 -8.90 -8.70 18.39
C MET A 1 -9.39 -8.19 17.04
N LYS A 2 -10.33 -7.23 17.03
CA LYS A 2 -10.95 -6.68 15.80
C LYS A 2 -10.42 -5.27 15.44
N ASN A 3 -9.86 -4.56 16.41
CA ASN A 3 -9.47 -3.15 16.28
C ASN A 3 -7.97 -2.93 15.97
N LYS A 4 -7.43 -3.56 14.92
CA LYS A 4 -6.13 -3.13 14.36
C LYS A 4 -6.18 -2.79 12.88
N ILE A 5 -7.26 -3.15 12.18
CA ILE A 5 -7.40 -2.97 10.73
C ILE A 5 -8.50 -1.94 10.38
N GLU A 6 -9.38 -1.59 11.32
CA GLU A 6 -10.44 -0.58 11.08
C GLU A 6 -9.93 0.88 11.14
N ALA A 7 -8.98 1.19 12.03
CA ALA A 7 -8.36 2.52 12.12
C ALA A 7 -7.62 2.99 10.85
N PRO A 8 -6.91 2.11 10.10
CA PRO A 8 -6.22 2.53 8.88
C PRO A 8 -7.12 2.71 7.64
N LEU A 9 -8.24 2.00 7.57
CA LEU A 9 -9.22 2.14 6.48
C LEU A 9 -9.99 3.48 6.52
N ASP A 10 -10.13 4.08 7.70
CA ASP A 10 -10.86 5.35 7.88
C ASP A 10 -10.04 6.57 7.41
N ARG A 11 -8.70 6.52 7.50
CA ARG A 11 -7.82 7.66 7.18
C ARG A 11 -7.35 7.70 5.73
N LYS A 12 -7.40 6.58 5.00
CA LYS A 12 -6.88 6.45 3.62
C LYS A 12 -5.46 7.01 3.48
N GLU A 13 -4.60 6.76 4.46
CA GLU A 13 -3.25 7.29 4.47
C GLU A 13 -2.28 6.39 3.69
N ILE A 14 -1.32 7.02 3.02
CA ILE A 14 -0.29 6.34 2.23
C ILE A 14 0.59 5.38 3.07
N ARG A 15 0.66 5.61 4.38
CA ARG A 15 1.38 4.74 5.32
C ARG A 15 0.79 3.33 5.37
N ASP A 16 -0.52 3.21 5.37
CA ASP A 16 -1.17 1.90 5.52
C ASP A 16 -1.00 1.03 4.30
N VAL A 17 -1.11 1.64 3.13
CA VAL A 17 -0.77 0.98 1.86
C VAL A 17 0.69 0.54 1.83
N PHE A 18 1.59 1.35 2.40
CA PHE A 18 2.99 0.95 2.57
C PHE A 18 3.17 -0.20 3.54
N ASP A 19 2.51 -0.19 4.70
CA ASP A 19 2.61 -1.28 5.69
C ASP A 19 2.13 -2.61 5.09
N ILE A 20 1.02 -2.56 4.35
CA ILE A 20 0.49 -3.69 3.55
C ILE A 20 1.54 -4.22 2.58
N GLU A 21 2.11 -3.37 1.72
CA GLU A 21 3.14 -3.79 0.75
C GLU A 21 4.40 -4.34 1.44
N PHE A 22 4.80 -3.70 2.54
CA PHE A 22 5.98 -4.07 3.32
C PHE A 22 5.80 -5.46 3.97
N LEU A 23 4.62 -5.73 4.52
CA LEU A 23 4.26 -7.04 5.05
C LEU A 23 4.21 -8.11 3.95
N SER A 24 3.65 -7.81 2.77
CA SER A 24 3.67 -8.72 1.62
C SER A 24 5.07 -9.08 1.18
N ARG A 25 5.97 -8.08 1.08
CA ARG A 25 7.38 -8.31 0.73
C ARG A 25 8.10 -9.19 1.73
N ARG A 26 7.67 -9.18 2.99
CA ARG A 26 8.19 -10.07 4.04
C ARG A 26 7.59 -11.48 4.00
N GLY A 27 6.70 -11.77 3.06
CA GLY A 27 6.04 -13.07 2.93
C GLY A 27 4.80 -13.22 3.81
N VAL A 28 4.28 -12.13 4.37
CA VAL A 28 2.98 -12.16 5.05
C VAL A 28 1.91 -12.18 3.98
N ASN A 29 1.17 -13.28 3.89
CA ASN A 29 0.08 -13.40 2.95
C ASN A 29 -0.99 -12.37 3.30
N LEU A 30 -1.27 -11.48 2.36
CA LEU A 30 -2.32 -10.48 2.48
C LEU A 30 -3.67 -11.20 2.43
N ALA A 31 -4.20 -11.54 3.60
CA ALA A 31 -5.57 -12.05 3.75
C ALA A 31 -6.58 -10.89 3.66
N VAL A 32 -6.49 -10.10 2.59
CA VAL A 32 -7.44 -9.03 2.25
C VAL A 32 -8.36 -9.53 1.16
N ASP A 33 -9.63 -9.14 1.27
CA ASP A 33 -10.68 -9.53 0.34
C ASP A 33 -10.51 -8.84 -1.02
N ASP A 34 -11.10 -9.39 -2.08
CA ASP A 34 -11.01 -8.82 -3.44
C ASP A 34 -11.54 -7.37 -3.48
N GLU A 35 -12.56 -7.07 -2.68
CA GLU A 35 -13.11 -5.71 -2.55
C GLU A 35 -12.11 -4.75 -1.88
N GLU A 36 -11.37 -5.22 -0.89
CA GLU A 36 -10.33 -4.42 -0.20
C GLU A 36 -9.16 -4.15 -1.14
N LEU A 37 -8.71 -5.16 -1.92
CA LEU A 37 -7.67 -5.01 -2.92
C LEU A 37 -8.04 -3.96 -3.99
N LYS A 38 -9.29 -3.96 -4.45
CA LYS A 38 -9.81 -2.93 -5.37
C LYS A 38 -9.81 -1.53 -4.74
N LYS A 39 -10.25 -1.39 -3.49
CA LYS A 39 -10.20 -0.11 -2.77
C LYS A 39 -8.77 0.39 -2.62
N ILE A 40 -7.83 -0.49 -2.26
CA ILE A 40 -6.40 -0.14 -2.14
C ILE A 40 -5.87 0.36 -3.49
N LYS A 41 -6.20 -0.32 -4.60
CA LYS A 41 -5.83 0.12 -5.96
C LYS A 41 -6.36 1.52 -6.27
N GLU A 42 -7.63 1.81 -5.95
CA GLU A 42 -8.21 3.14 -6.14
C GLU A 42 -7.55 4.21 -5.25
N ILE A 43 -7.27 3.87 -3.98
CA ILE A 43 -6.56 4.76 -3.04
C ILE A 43 -5.14 5.08 -3.56
N ILE A 44 -4.40 4.07 -4.04
CA ILE A 44 -3.07 4.24 -4.64
C ILE A 44 -3.11 5.20 -5.82
N GLN A 45 -4.11 5.06 -6.69
CA GLN A 45 -4.32 5.94 -7.84
C GLN A 45 -4.69 7.36 -7.42
N GLY A 46 -5.34 7.53 -6.27
CA GLY A 46 -5.68 8.83 -5.68
C GLY A 46 -4.50 9.58 -5.05
N PHE A 47 -3.41 8.91 -4.71
CA PHE A 47 -2.26 9.57 -4.07
C PHE A 47 -1.51 10.50 -5.02
N LYS A 48 -1.21 11.71 -4.53
CA LYS A 48 -0.43 12.70 -5.28
C LYS A 48 1.04 12.54 -4.94
N LYS A 49 1.92 13.08 -5.80
CA LYS A 49 3.38 13.10 -5.56
C LYS A 49 3.74 13.62 -4.17
N ARG A 50 3.03 14.64 -3.65
CA ARG A 50 3.28 15.17 -2.30
C ARG A 50 3.13 14.11 -1.21
N ASP A 51 2.20 13.17 -1.34
CA ASP A 51 1.96 12.14 -0.33
C ASP A 51 3.15 11.16 -0.26
N TYR A 52 3.72 10.82 -1.43
CA TYR A 52 4.95 10.04 -1.52
C TYR A 52 6.18 10.79 -1.00
N TYR A 53 6.27 12.10 -1.26
CA TYR A 53 7.45 12.89 -0.93
C TYR A 53 7.46 13.39 0.52
N VAL A 54 6.29 13.73 1.07
CA VAL A 54 6.12 14.35 2.39
C VAL A 54 5.74 13.29 3.41
N THR A 55 4.57 12.67 3.26
CA THR A 55 4.03 11.72 4.26
C THR A 55 4.85 10.44 4.28
N LEU A 56 4.96 9.75 3.14
CA LEU A 56 5.73 8.51 3.04
C LEU A 56 7.24 8.80 3.16
N GLY A 57 7.72 9.85 2.50
CA GLY A 57 9.13 10.25 2.55
C GLY A 57 9.63 10.69 3.92
N SER A 58 8.76 11.07 4.87
CA SER A 58 9.15 11.33 6.27
C SER A 58 9.20 10.07 7.13
N LEU A 59 8.62 8.96 6.64
CA LEU A 59 8.56 7.69 7.37
C LEU A 59 9.60 6.69 6.90
N LEU A 60 10.08 6.87 5.67
CA LEU A 60 11.02 5.97 5.03
C LEU A 60 12.43 6.54 5.06
N ASP A 61 13.39 5.62 5.15
CA ASP A 61 14.80 5.90 4.97
C ASP A 61 15.09 6.35 3.53
N HIS A 62 16.25 7.00 3.32
CA HIS A 62 16.59 7.64 2.04
C HIS A 62 16.44 6.68 0.85
N ASP A 63 16.93 5.45 1.02
CA ASP A 63 16.93 4.39 -0.01
C ASP A 63 15.50 3.96 -0.40
N SER A 64 14.67 3.68 0.61
CA SER A 64 13.26 3.31 0.41
C SER A 64 12.46 4.48 -0.19
N ARG A 65 12.69 5.70 0.28
CA ARG A 65 12.09 6.92 -0.26
C ARG A 65 12.34 7.06 -1.76
N GLU A 66 13.57 6.86 -2.24
CA GLU A 66 13.86 6.98 -3.67
C GLU A 66 13.10 5.94 -4.50
N TYR A 67 13.01 4.71 -3.98
CA TYR A 67 12.22 3.66 -4.59
C TYR A 67 10.75 4.08 -4.75
N TYR A 68 10.07 4.50 -3.68
CA TYR A 68 8.65 4.87 -3.75
C TYR A 68 8.39 6.17 -4.51
N LYS A 69 9.36 7.08 -4.58
CA LYS A 69 9.25 8.27 -5.43
C LYS A 69 9.22 7.94 -6.91
N LYS A 70 10.03 6.96 -7.33
CA LYS A 70 10.17 6.57 -8.75
C LYS A 70 9.18 5.49 -9.16
N ASN A 71 9.08 4.43 -8.36
CA ASN A 71 8.29 3.23 -8.64
C ASN A 71 6.91 3.24 -7.97
N LYS A 72 6.66 4.11 -6.96
CA LYS A 72 5.42 4.12 -6.18
C LYS A 72 5.10 2.72 -5.64
N PHE A 73 3.83 2.36 -5.55
CA PHE A 73 3.36 1.04 -5.14
C PHE A 73 3.27 0.05 -6.32
N ALA A 74 4.23 0.07 -7.24
CA ALA A 74 4.21 -0.83 -8.39
C ALA A 74 4.18 -2.31 -7.99
N TYR A 75 4.89 -2.68 -6.92
CA TYR A 75 4.90 -4.06 -6.41
C TYR A 75 3.55 -4.49 -5.85
N LEU A 76 2.93 -3.65 -5.00
CA LEU A 76 1.59 -3.92 -4.47
C LEU A 76 0.55 -3.97 -5.59
N LEU A 77 0.63 -3.09 -6.59
CA LEU A 77 -0.26 -3.11 -7.74
C LEU A 77 -0.14 -4.41 -8.54
N SER A 78 1.09 -4.89 -8.79
CA SER A 78 1.30 -6.19 -9.43
C SER A 78 0.75 -7.34 -8.60
N LEU A 79 0.95 -7.33 -7.29
CA LEU A 79 0.38 -8.34 -6.39
C LEU A 79 -1.15 -8.34 -6.41
N ILE A 80 -1.76 -7.15 -6.33
CA ILE A 80 -3.21 -6.99 -6.43
C ILE A 80 -3.71 -7.54 -7.76
N ASP A 81 -3.03 -7.20 -8.86
CA ASP A 81 -3.41 -7.64 -10.21
C ASP A 81 -3.26 -9.17 -10.36
N GLU A 82 -2.18 -9.75 -9.83
CA GLU A 82 -1.95 -11.20 -9.80
C GLU A 82 -3.02 -11.91 -8.98
N GLN A 83 -3.36 -11.41 -7.78
CA GLN A 83 -4.43 -11.97 -6.95
C GLN A 83 -5.80 -11.88 -7.62
N LEU A 84 -6.10 -10.75 -8.28
CA LEU A 84 -7.36 -10.55 -9.00
C LEU A 84 -7.44 -11.36 -10.31
N SER A 85 -6.30 -11.62 -10.97
CA SER A 85 -6.24 -12.33 -12.25
C SER A 85 -6.17 -13.84 -12.11
N TYR A 86 -5.83 -14.39 -10.94
CA TYR A 86 -5.76 -15.84 -10.70
C TYR A 86 -7.12 -16.47 -10.35
N LYS A 87 -8.23 -15.78 -10.64
CA LYS A 87 -9.60 -16.22 -10.31
C LYS A 87 -10.44 -16.47 -11.56
#